data_AF-A0A960EJ07-F1
#
_entry.id   AF-A0A960EJ07-F1
#
_cell.length_a   1.000
_cell.length_b   1.000
_cell.length_c   1.000
_cell.angle_alpha   90.00
_cell.angle_beta   90.00
_cell.angle_gamma   90.00
#
_symmetry.space_group_name_H-M   'P 1'
#
loop_
_entity.id
_entity.type
_entity.pdbx_description
1 polymer ?
#
loop_
_entity_poly.entity_id
_entity_poly.type
_entity_poly.pdbx_seq_one_letter_code
_entity_poly.pdbx_strand_id
1 'polypeptide(L)'
;PQAGFAYMMIAGIAEAYDADPAIVLTPKGVDLLDAVDEGCARETFAAVSGIPVEELVIPGGTGEPPWDELGPAQDAGQRKTNDAPVLIIHSEGDEVVPLFFSEQVTNRMCDNGQVVERRLIDEGGHTPAAVPAYDQAMAWMADRFAGEVDPISSCD
;
A
#
# COMPACT_ATOMS: atom_id res chain seq x y z
N PRO A 1 -2.21 6.06 -12.83
CA PRO A 1 -1.19 5.44 -11.95
C PRO A 1 -1.73 4.21 -11.20
N GLN A 2 -2.91 4.33 -10.56
CA GLN A 2 -3.53 3.29 -9.73
C GLN A 2 -3.63 1.92 -10.43
N ALA A 3 -4.10 1.88 -11.69
CA ALA A 3 -4.18 0.62 -12.46
C ALA A 3 -2.82 -0.08 -12.61
N GLY A 4 -1.74 0.68 -12.78
CA GLY A 4 -0.40 0.09 -12.89
C GLY A 4 0.17 -0.36 -11.55
N PHE A 5 -0.21 0.27 -10.42
CA PHE A 5 0.09 -0.25 -9.10
C PHE A 5 -0.65 -1.56 -8.82
N ALA A 6 -1.93 -1.65 -9.18
CA ALA A 6 -2.70 -2.89 -9.09
C ALA A 6 -2.05 -4.02 -9.92
N TYR A 7 -1.49 -3.68 -11.09
CA TYR A 7 -0.73 -4.61 -11.91
C TYR A 7 0.53 -5.15 -11.24
N MET A 8 1.36 -4.25 -10.71
CA MET A 8 2.57 -4.64 -9.99
C MET A 8 2.24 -5.49 -8.76
N MET A 9 1.12 -5.20 -8.08
CA MET A 9 0.64 -6.02 -6.96
C MET A 9 0.24 -7.43 -7.40
N ILE A 10 -0.53 -7.56 -8.48
CA ILE A 10 -0.93 -8.87 -9.02
C ILE A 10 0.31 -9.66 -9.45
N ALA A 11 1.22 -9.05 -10.22
CA ALA A 11 2.48 -9.68 -10.62
C ALA A 11 3.29 -10.17 -9.41
N GLY A 12 3.45 -9.31 -8.39
CA GLY A 12 4.20 -9.65 -7.19
C GLY A 12 3.58 -10.79 -6.37
N ILE A 13 2.25 -10.84 -6.25
CA ILE A 13 1.55 -11.95 -5.57
C ILE A 13 1.67 -13.23 -6.40
N ALA A 14 1.48 -13.14 -7.73
CA ALA A 14 1.60 -14.28 -8.63
C ALA A 14 2.99 -14.93 -8.52
N GLU A 15 4.05 -14.13 -8.59
CA GLU A 15 5.44 -14.60 -8.46
C GLU A 15 5.75 -15.16 -7.07
N ALA A 16 5.34 -14.48 -5.99
CA ALA A 16 5.69 -14.88 -4.63
C ALA A 16 4.98 -16.16 -4.15
N TYR A 17 3.80 -16.47 -4.71
CA TYR A 17 2.94 -17.56 -4.25
C TYR A 17 2.59 -18.59 -5.34
N ASP A 18 3.18 -18.48 -6.53
CA ASP A 18 2.86 -19.32 -7.70
C ASP A 18 1.34 -19.29 -8.00
N ALA A 19 0.71 -18.12 -7.80
CA ALA A 19 -0.72 -17.92 -7.99
C ALA A 19 -1.01 -17.54 -9.44
N ASP A 20 -1.91 -18.27 -10.11
CA ASP A 20 -2.22 -18.03 -11.52
C ASP A 20 -2.86 -16.63 -11.72
N PRO A 21 -2.18 -15.69 -12.41
CA PRO A 21 -2.70 -14.36 -12.65
C PRO A 21 -3.91 -14.36 -13.60
N ALA A 22 -4.11 -15.42 -14.40
CA ALA A 22 -5.27 -15.54 -15.30
C ALA A 22 -6.61 -15.71 -14.55
N ILE A 23 -6.59 -15.91 -13.23
CA ILE A 23 -7.78 -15.92 -12.37
C ILE A 23 -8.28 -14.48 -12.13
N VAL A 24 -7.38 -13.50 -12.08
CA VAL A 24 -7.69 -12.09 -11.78
C VAL A 24 -7.55 -11.17 -12.99
N LEU A 25 -6.77 -11.56 -14.00
CA LEU A 25 -6.55 -10.79 -15.23
C LEU A 25 -7.22 -11.45 -16.43
N THR A 26 -7.67 -10.62 -17.38
CA THR A 26 -8.09 -11.09 -18.71
C THR A 26 -6.87 -11.59 -19.50
N PRO A 27 -7.03 -12.26 -20.66
CA PRO A 27 -5.89 -12.62 -21.51
C PRO A 27 -5.03 -11.42 -21.92
N LYS A 28 -5.68 -10.30 -22.33
CA LYS A 28 -4.98 -9.03 -22.59
C LYS A 28 -4.25 -8.54 -21.34
N GLY A 29 -4.85 -8.81 -20.18
CA GLY A 29 -4.26 -8.46 -18.91
C GLY A 29 -2.96 -9.24 -18.66
N VAL A 30 -3.01 -10.56 -18.76
CA VAL A 30 -1.85 -11.44 -18.62
C VAL A 30 -0.74 -11.05 -19.60
N ASP A 31 -1.07 -10.77 -20.87
CA ASP A 31 -0.08 -10.36 -21.90
C ASP A 31 0.67 -9.07 -21.55
N LEU A 32 0.12 -8.21 -20.69
CA LEU A 32 0.75 -6.95 -20.27
C LEU A 32 1.60 -7.10 -19.00
N LEU A 33 1.65 -8.28 -18.38
CA LEU A 33 2.49 -8.52 -17.20
C LEU A 33 3.98 -8.42 -17.51
N ASP A 34 4.40 -8.72 -18.74
CA ASP A 34 5.80 -8.57 -19.19
C ASP A 34 6.33 -7.13 -18.95
N ALA A 35 5.44 -6.12 -18.96
CA ALA A 35 5.82 -4.74 -18.66
C ALA A 35 6.22 -4.50 -17.18
N VAL A 36 5.87 -5.42 -16.28
CA VAL A 36 6.36 -5.45 -14.90
C VAL A 36 7.75 -6.07 -14.84
N ASP A 37 8.00 -7.14 -15.60
CA ASP A 37 9.26 -7.89 -15.57
C ASP A 37 10.40 -7.17 -16.31
N GLU A 38 10.08 -6.51 -17.43
CA GLU A 38 11.06 -5.85 -18.29
C GLU A 38 11.25 -4.36 -17.95
N GLY A 39 10.35 -3.80 -17.15
CA GLY A 39 10.23 -2.37 -16.90
C GLY A 39 10.51 -1.95 -15.46
N CYS A 40 10.45 -0.63 -15.23
CA CYS A 40 10.23 -0.08 -13.90
C CYS A 40 8.79 0.46 -13.82
N ALA A 41 8.41 1.01 -12.67
CA ALA A 41 7.04 1.49 -12.43
C ALA A 41 6.50 2.41 -13.53
N ARG A 42 7.36 3.27 -14.12
CA ARG A 42 6.96 4.20 -15.19
C ARG A 42 6.56 3.46 -16.47
N GLU A 43 7.31 2.45 -16.86
CA GLU A 43 7.05 1.62 -18.04
C GLU A 43 5.76 0.81 -17.83
N THR A 44 5.58 0.20 -16.66
CA THR A 44 4.32 -0.49 -16.30
C THR A 44 3.13 0.46 -16.37
N PHE A 45 3.25 1.68 -15.82
CA PHE A 45 2.18 2.68 -15.88
C PHE A 45 1.82 3.08 -17.31
N ALA A 46 2.82 3.20 -18.17
CA ALA A 46 2.61 3.54 -19.57
C ALA A 46 1.91 2.40 -20.32
N ALA A 47 2.29 1.15 -20.06
CA ALA A 47 1.74 -0.03 -20.73
C ALA A 47 0.23 -0.21 -20.51
N VAL A 48 -0.26 0.13 -19.32
CA VAL A 48 -1.70 -0.01 -18.97
C VAL A 48 -2.49 1.30 -19.08
N SER A 49 -1.83 2.40 -19.44
CA SER A 49 -2.46 3.73 -19.46
C SER A 49 -3.56 3.83 -20.53
N GLY A 50 -4.72 4.34 -20.15
CA GLY A 50 -5.84 4.58 -21.07
C GLY A 50 -6.60 3.32 -21.50
N ILE A 51 -6.24 2.14 -20.98
CA ILE A 51 -7.00 0.91 -21.19
C ILE A 51 -8.10 0.82 -20.12
N PRO A 52 -9.37 0.56 -20.49
CA PRO A 52 -10.44 0.32 -19.51
C PRO A 52 -10.08 -0.84 -18.57
N VAL A 53 -10.41 -0.71 -17.29
CA VAL A 53 -10.05 -1.72 -16.28
C VAL A 53 -10.70 -3.08 -16.57
N GLU A 54 -11.88 -3.08 -17.16
CA GLU A 54 -12.64 -4.27 -17.52
C GLU A 54 -11.99 -5.04 -18.68
N GLU A 55 -11.11 -4.40 -19.45
CA GLU A 55 -10.29 -5.08 -20.46
C GLU A 55 -9.03 -5.73 -19.86
N LEU A 56 -8.67 -5.38 -18.62
CA LEU A 56 -7.45 -5.86 -17.95
C LEU A 56 -7.75 -6.86 -16.84
N VAL A 57 -8.81 -6.64 -16.07
CA VAL A 57 -9.14 -7.38 -14.83
C VAL A 57 -10.45 -8.13 -15.00
N ILE A 58 -10.50 -9.37 -14.50
CA ILE A 58 -11.73 -10.16 -14.41
C ILE A 58 -12.53 -9.68 -13.20
N PRO A 59 -13.77 -9.18 -13.37
CA PRO A 59 -14.61 -8.77 -12.25
C PRO A 59 -14.82 -9.93 -11.26
N GLY A 60 -14.48 -9.69 -9.98
CA GLY A 60 -14.63 -10.68 -8.91
C GLY A 60 -13.51 -11.73 -8.83
N GLY A 61 -12.53 -11.71 -9.73
CA GLY A 61 -11.45 -12.72 -9.74
C GLY A 61 -10.65 -12.78 -8.45
N THR A 62 -10.49 -11.64 -7.73
CA THR A 62 -9.80 -11.61 -6.43
C THR A 62 -10.56 -12.32 -5.31
N GLY A 63 -11.81 -12.73 -5.55
CA GLY A 63 -12.61 -13.55 -4.65
C GLY A 63 -12.55 -15.05 -4.95
N GLU A 64 -11.74 -15.46 -5.94
CA GLU A 64 -11.54 -16.87 -6.28
C GLU A 64 -10.22 -17.39 -5.68
N PRO A 65 -10.15 -18.65 -5.25
CA PRO A 65 -8.90 -19.24 -4.75
C PRO A 65 -7.76 -19.24 -5.79
N PRO A 66 -6.50 -19.00 -5.38
CA PRO A 66 -6.05 -18.70 -4.02
C PRO A 66 -6.11 -17.19 -3.65
N TRP A 67 -6.62 -16.33 -4.53
CA TRP A 67 -6.54 -14.88 -4.40
C TRP A 67 -7.38 -14.32 -3.24
N ASP A 68 -8.49 -15.00 -2.92
CA ASP A 68 -9.36 -14.67 -1.80
C ASP A 68 -8.67 -14.75 -0.44
N GLU A 69 -7.69 -15.65 -0.30
CA GLU A 69 -6.86 -15.78 0.91
C GLU A 69 -5.58 -14.94 0.83
N LEU A 70 -4.93 -14.89 -0.34
CA LEU A 70 -3.63 -14.24 -0.51
C LEU A 70 -3.71 -12.72 -0.31
N GLY A 71 -4.74 -12.05 -0.81
CA GLY A 71 -4.89 -10.60 -0.63
C GLY A 71 -4.97 -10.20 0.85
N PRO A 72 -5.96 -10.72 1.61
CA PRO A 72 -6.08 -10.44 3.05
C PRO A 72 -4.86 -10.87 3.88
N ALA A 73 -4.15 -11.94 3.48
CA ALA A 73 -2.93 -12.37 4.18
C ALA A 73 -1.81 -11.32 4.13
N GLN A 74 -1.85 -10.39 3.18
CA GLN A 74 -0.87 -9.30 3.03
C GLN A 74 -1.26 -8.01 3.74
N ASP A 75 -2.40 -7.97 4.42
CA ASP A 75 -2.81 -6.78 5.17
C ASP A 75 -1.82 -6.46 6.30
N ALA A 76 -1.34 -5.21 6.33
CA ALA A 76 -0.48 -4.74 7.41
C ALA A 76 -1.26 -4.53 8.72
N GLY A 77 -0.58 -4.68 9.85
CA GLY A 77 -1.16 -4.42 11.18
C GLY A 77 -1.96 -5.56 11.79
N GLN A 78 -2.00 -6.75 11.16
CA GLN A 78 -2.78 -7.91 11.65
C GLN A 78 -2.26 -8.50 12.98
N ARG A 79 -1.05 -8.16 13.40
CA ARG A 79 -0.47 -8.56 14.68
C ARG A 79 0.61 -7.58 15.12
N LYS A 80 0.79 -7.45 16.44
CA LYS A 80 1.94 -6.76 17.02
C LYS A 80 3.21 -7.61 16.87
N THR A 81 4.28 -7.03 16.36
CA THR A 81 5.56 -7.75 16.14
C THR A 81 6.62 -7.44 17.19
N ASN A 82 6.59 -6.24 17.79
CA ASN A 82 7.43 -5.82 18.89
C ASN A 82 6.80 -4.60 19.60
N ASP A 83 7.45 -4.06 20.63
CA ASP A 83 7.00 -2.88 21.38
C ASP A 83 7.55 -1.55 20.85
N ALA A 84 8.33 -1.55 19.76
CA ALA A 84 8.82 -0.31 19.18
C ALA A 84 7.63 0.48 18.60
N PRO A 85 7.52 1.79 18.86
CA PRO A 85 6.43 2.60 18.34
C PRO A 85 6.49 2.71 16.81
N VAL A 86 5.34 2.96 16.19
CA VAL A 86 5.21 3.12 14.73
C VAL A 86 4.68 4.52 14.42
N LEU A 87 5.28 5.18 13.44
CA LEU A 87 4.77 6.44 12.89
C LEU A 87 4.12 6.18 11.53
N ILE A 88 2.89 6.65 11.35
CA ILE A 88 2.17 6.64 10.07
C ILE A 88 1.85 8.09 9.70
N ILE A 89 2.31 8.54 8.54
CA ILE A 89 2.02 9.88 8.00
C ILE A 89 1.28 9.71 6.67
N HIS A 90 0.16 10.40 6.51
CA HIS A 90 -0.62 10.36 5.26
C HIS A 90 -1.15 11.76 4.92
N SER A 91 -1.16 12.13 3.65
CA SER A 91 -1.93 13.29 3.19
C SER A 91 -3.44 13.01 3.15
N GLU A 92 -4.23 13.98 3.61
CA GLU A 92 -5.68 13.97 3.44
C GLU A 92 -6.13 14.15 1.98
N GLY A 93 -5.27 14.79 1.17
CA GLY A 93 -5.48 15.03 -0.26
C GLY A 93 -4.90 13.95 -1.18
N ASP A 94 -4.47 12.80 -0.65
CA ASP A 94 -3.83 11.74 -1.43
C ASP A 94 -4.78 11.12 -2.47
N GLU A 95 -4.47 11.38 -3.73
CA GLU A 95 -5.21 10.91 -4.91
C GLU A 95 -4.74 9.55 -5.44
N VAL A 96 -3.67 8.97 -4.89
CA VAL A 96 -3.07 7.71 -5.35
C VAL A 96 -3.37 6.58 -4.38
N VAL A 97 -3.13 6.79 -3.08
CA VAL A 97 -3.40 5.84 -2.00
C VAL A 97 -4.50 6.42 -1.11
N PRO A 98 -5.74 5.90 -1.21
CA PRO A 98 -6.86 6.39 -0.41
C PRO A 98 -6.58 6.44 1.10
N LEU A 99 -6.99 7.53 1.74
CA LEU A 99 -6.74 7.80 3.16
C LEU A 99 -7.21 6.68 4.10
N PHE A 100 -8.32 6.01 3.76
CA PHE A 100 -8.90 4.95 4.58
C PHE A 100 -7.96 3.74 4.74
N PHE A 101 -6.99 3.52 3.82
CA PHE A 101 -6.04 2.42 3.98
C PHE A 101 -5.11 2.61 5.16
N SER A 102 -4.58 3.83 5.38
CA SER A 102 -3.74 4.09 6.56
C SER A 102 -4.56 4.12 7.85
N GLU A 103 -5.82 4.54 7.79
CA GLU A 103 -6.77 4.43 8.89
C GLU A 103 -6.98 2.97 9.29
N GLN A 104 -7.24 2.07 8.33
CA GLN A 104 -7.39 0.64 8.61
C GLN A 104 -6.13 0.02 9.23
N VAL A 105 -4.95 0.33 8.69
CA VAL A 105 -3.69 -0.16 9.27
C VAL A 105 -3.51 0.35 10.70
N THR A 106 -3.82 1.64 10.95
CA THR A 106 -3.75 2.23 12.29
C THR A 106 -4.70 1.52 13.25
N ASN A 107 -5.97 1.36 12.87
CA ASN A 107 -6.97 0.68 13.70
C ASN A 107 -6.54 -0.76 14.03
N ARG A 108 -6.10 -1.54 13.03
CA ARG A 108 -5.61 -2.91 13.26
C ARG A 108 -4.40 -2.94 14.19
N MET A 109 -3.46 -2.01 14.05
CA MET A 109 -2.31 -1.91 14.95
C MET A 109 -2.76 -1.56 16.38
N CYS A 110 -3.68 -0.61 16.54
CA CYS A 110 -4.24 -0.23 17.84
C CYS A 110 -4.97 -1.39 18.52
N ASP A 111 -5.80 -2.13 17.79
CA ASP A 111 -6.49 -3.34 18.29
C ASP A 111 -5.50 -4.40 18.79
N ASN A 112 -4.30 -4.42 18.22
CA ASN A 112 -3.20 -5.32 18.60
C ASN A 112 -2.30 -4.76 19.72
N GLY A 113 -2.64 -3.62 20.33
CA GLY A 113 -1.86 -3.01 21.41
C GLY A 113 -0.52 -2.42 20.98
N GLN A 114 -0.39 -2.06 19.70
CA GLN A 114 0.75 -1.33 19.17
C GLN A 114 0.67 0.14 19.60
N VAL A 115 1.82 0.75 19.93
CA VAL A 115 1.89 2.22 20.04
C VAL A 115 2.05 2.76 18.63
N VAL A 116 1.04 3.50 18.14
CA VAL A 116 1.02 4.08 16.80
C VAL A 116 0.77 5.57 16.91
N GLU A 117 1.65 6.38 16.35
CA GLU A 117 1.42 7.80 16.13
C GLU A 117 0.99 8.01 14.68
N ARG A 118 -0.25 8.50 14.48
CA ARG A 118 -0.77 8.81 13.15
C ARG A 118 -0.80 10.32 12.95
N ARG A 119 -0.17 10.80 11.88
CA ARG A 119 -0.16 12.21 11.49
C ARG A 119 -0.82 12.39 10.14
N LEU A 120 -1.65 13.43 10.05
CA LEU A 120 -2.26 13.86 8.80
C LEU A 120 -1.59 15.12 8.30
N ILE A 121 -1.40 15.18 6.99
CA ILE A 121 -0.96 16.39 6.28
C ILE A 121 -2.18 16.92 5.52
N ASP A 122 -2.56 18.15 5.82
CA ASP A 122 -3.74 18.84 5.28
C ASP A 122 -3.51 19.47 3.90
N GLU A 123 -2.25 19.65 3.50
CA GLU A 123 -1.85 20.24 2.22
C GLU A 123 -1.10 19.27 1.28
N GLY A 124 -1.48 19.31 -0.02
CA GLY A 124 -0.81 18.57 -1.09
C GLY A 124 -1.33 17.16 -1.30
N GLY A 125 -1.19 16.63 -2.52
CA GLY A 125 -1.53 15.23 -2.84
C GLY A 125 -0.41 14.24 -2.51
N HIS A 126 -0.45 13.06 -3.11
CA HIS A 126 0.47 11.94 -2.83
C HIS A 126 1.95 12.35 -2.90
N THR A 127 2.36 13.00 -4.00
CA THR A 127 3.77 13.38 -4.20
C THR A 127 4.17 14.66 -3.45
N PRO A 128 3.39 15.78 -3.52
CA PRO A 128 3.78 17.00 -2.82
C PRO A 128 3.87 16.84 -1.29
N ALA A 129 2.97 16.03 -0.69
CA ALA A 129 2.98 15.81 0.75
C ALA A 129 4.11 14.90 1.24
N ALA A 130 4.78 14.16 0.35
CA ALA A 130 5.91 13.30 0.72
C ALA A 130 7.08 14.11 1.29
N VAL A 131 7.31 15.33 0.79
CA VAL A 131 8.40 16.20 1.26
C VAL A 131 8.27 16.53 2.75
N PRO A 132 7.17 17.16 3.21
CA PRO A 132 6.98 17.39 4.64
C PRO A 132 6.83 16.09 5.45
N ALA A 133 6.33 15.01 4.86
CA ALA A 133 6.27 13.71 5.54
C ALA A 133 7.68 13.16 5.88
N TYR A 134 8.65 13.29 4.96
CA TYR A 134 10.02 12.86 5.22
C TYR A 134 10.67 13.67 6.35
N ASP A 135 10.51 14.98 6.36
CA ASP A 135 11.04 15.84 7.42
C ASP A 135 10.47 15.44 8.80
N GLN A 136 9.15 15.23 8.87
CA GLN A 136 8.47 14.77 10.08
C GLN A 136 8.94 13.39 10.54
N ALA A 137 9.14 12.44 9.61
CA ALA A 137 9.60 11.10 9.92
C ALA A 137 11.03 11.09 10.44
N MET A 138 11.93 11.86 9.81
CA MET A 138 13.32 11.96 10.24
C MET A 138 13.46 12.60 11.62
N ALA A 139 12.71 13.69 11.88
CA ALA A 139 12.67 14.33 13.20
C ALA A 139 12.14 13.35 14.26
N TRP A 140 11.01 12.68 13.99
CA TRP A 140 10.43 11.72 14.92
C TRP A 140 11.40 10.57 15.23
N MET A 141 12.06 10.00 14.23
CA MET A 141 13.07 8.95 14.43
C MET A 141 14.25 9.44 15.28
N ALA A 142 14.77 10.65 15.00
CA ALA A 142 15.87 11.24 15.77
C ALA A 142 15.49 11.40 17.25
N ASP A 143 14.31 11.94 17.53
CA ASP A 143 13.83 12.11 18.91
C ASP A 143 13.70 10.77 19.64
N ARG A 144 13.28 9.69 18.94
CA ARG A 144 13.18 8.34 19.53
C ARG A 144 14.54 7.77 19.88
N PHE A 145 15.52 7.92 18.99
CA PHE A 145 16.88 7.42 19.26
C PHE A 145 17.62 8.24 20.31
N ALA A 146 17.31 9.52 20.45
CA ALA A 146 17.86 10.38 21.49
C ALA A 146 17.21 10.16 22.87
N GLY A 147 16.05 9.49 22.93
CA GLY A 147 15.26 9.32 24.16
C GLY A 147 14.65 10.63 24.66
N GLU A 148 14.44 11.60 23.76
CA GLU A 148 14.08 12.97 24.12
C GLU A 148 12.56 13.17 24.26
N VAL A 149 11.77 12.39 23.53
CA VAL A 149 10.30 12.46 23.55
C VAL A 149 9.72 11.04 23.54
N ASP A 150 8.57 10.82 24.15
CA ASP A 150 7.82 9.58 24.00
C ASP A 150 6.86 9.70 22.81
N PRO A 151 6.67 8.64 22.01
CA PRO A 151 5.68 8.63 20.93
C PRO A 151 4.28 8.94 21.47
N ILE A 152 3.53 9.78 20.75
CA ILE A 152 2.15 10.08 21.13
C ILE A 152 1.24 9.10 20.41
N SER A 153 0.70 8.13 21.16
CA SER A 153 -0.23 7.16 20.59
C SER A 153 -1.52 7.84 20.13
N SER A 154 -2.00 7.48 18.94
CA SER A 154 -3.27 7.88 18.35
C SER A 154 -4.34 6.79 18.49
N CYS A 155 -4.10 5.77 19.33
CA CYS A 155 -4.99 4.63 19.52
C CYS A 155 -6.12 4.86 20.55
N ASP A 156 -6.16 6.05 21.16
CA ASP A 156 -7.14 6.46 22.18
C ASP A 156 -8.07 7.57 21.67
#